data_AF-A0A9E6W9K4-F1
#
_entry.id   AF-A0A9E6W9K4-F1
#
_cell.length_a   1.000
_cell.length_b   1.000
_cell.length_c   1.000
_cell.angle_alpha   90.00
_cell.angle_beta   90.00
_cell.angle_gamma   90.00
#
_symmetry.space_group_name_H-M   'P 1'
#
loop_
_entity.id
_entity.type
_entity.pdbx_description
1 polymer ?
#
loop_
_entity_poly.entity_id
_entity_poly.type
_entity_poly.pdbx_seq_one_letter_code
_entity_poly.pdbx_strand_id
1 'polypeptide(L)' 'MLIKDQDSLLNMVDAAEKIEQYCSDIKNADELFKDSKTFDAILMNFIVIGEMATKLSEDFRNNNSEIEW' A
#
# COMPACT_ATOMS: atom_id res chain seq x y z
N MET A 1 3.30 9.04 19.57
CA MET A 1 3.66 7.83 18.81
C MET A 1 2.43 7.11 18.29
N LEU A 2 1.51 6.66 19.15
CA LEU A 2 0.30 5.90 18.74
C LEU A 2 -0.52 6.52 17.58
N ILE A 3 -0.77 7.83 17.60
CA ILE A 3 -1.53 8.51 16.53
C ILE A 3 -0.81 8.43 15.17
N LYS A 4 0.53 8.54 15.16
CA LYS A 4 1.32 8.48 13.92
C LYS A 4 1.27 7.09 13.31
N ASP A 5 1.42 6.05 14.13
CA ASP A 5 1.36 4.67 13.64
C ASP A 5 -0.03 4.35 13.09
N GLN A 6 -1.08 4.79 13.77
CA GLN A 6 -2.46 4.67 13.30
C GLN A 6 -2.69 5.39 11.96
N ASP A 7 -2.21 6.63 11.82
CA ASP A 7 -2.32 7.38 10.57
C ASP A 7 -1.56 6.68 9.43
N SER A 8 -0.37 6.14 9.70
CA SER A 8 0.39 5.36 8.73
C SER A 8 -0.36 4.11 8.27
N LEU A 9 -0.95 3.35 9.21
CA LEU A 9 -1.74 2.16 8.88
C LEU A 9 -2.99 2.51 8.06
N LEU A 10 -3.70 3.59 8.43
CA LEU A 10 -4.88 4.04 7.68
C LEU A 10 -4.52 4.41 6.24
N ASN A 11 -3.39 5.10 6.05
CA ASN A 11 -2.90 5.41 4.70
C ASN A 11 -2.53 4.15 3.89
N MET A 12 -2.01 3.10 4.54
CA MET A 12 -1.73 1.82 3.88
C MET A 12 -3.02 1.13 3.45
N VAL A 13 -4.06 1.14 4.30
CA VAL A 13 -5.39 0.60 3.98
C VAL A 13 -6.00 1.36 2.80
N ASP A 14 -6.04 2.69 2.85
CA ASP A 14 -6.57 3.52 1.76
C ASP A 14 -5.84 3.29 0.42
N ALA A 15 -4.52 3.05 0.46
CA ALA A 15 -3.73 2.75 -0.73
C ALA A 15 -4.03 1.35 -1.27
N ALA A 16 -4.21 0.35 -0.40
CA ALA A 16 -4.59 -1.00 -0.79
C ALA A 16 -5.98 -1.03 -1.44
N GLU A 17 -6.96 -0.33 -0.86
CA GLU A 17 -8.32 -0.22 -1.42
C GLU A 17 -8.31 0.43 -2.81
N LYS A 18 -7.47 1.45 -3.04
CA LYS A 18 -7.29 2.05 -4.37
C LYS A 18 -6.70 1.07 -5.37
N ILE A 19 -5.72 0.25 -4.96
CA ILE A 19 -5.15 -0.79 -5.84
C ILE A 19 -6.24 -1.78 -6.24
N GLU A 20 -7.04 -2.27 -5.28
CA GLU A 20 -8.16 -3.18 -5.57
C GLU A 20 -9.17 -2.54 -6.52
N GLN A 21 -9.52 -1.27 -6.31
CA GLN A 21 -10.41 -0.52 -7.19
C GLN A 21 -9.85 -0.40 -8.60
N TYR A 22 -8.58 -0.04 -8.77
CA TYR A 22 -7.94 0.10 -10.08
C TYR A 22 -7.80 -1.23 -10.82
N CYS A 23 -7.66 -2.32 -10.08
CA CYS A 23 -7.61 -3.68 -10.63
C CYS A 23 -8.99 -4.25 -10.99
N SER A 24 -10.09 -3.68 -10.50
CA SER A 24 -11.43 -4.29 -10.61
C SER A 24 -11.91 -4.53 -12.05
N ASP A 25 -11.52 -3.66 -12.99
CA ASP A 25 -11.89 -3.76 -14.41
C ASP A 25 -10.82 -4.46 -15.28
N ILE A 26 -9.70 -4.90 -14.68
CA ILE A 26 -8.57 -5.52 -15.37
C ILE A 26 -8.72 -7.03 -15.34
N LYS A 27 -8.76 -7.69 -16.50
CA LYS A 27 -8.99 -9.14 -16.57
C LYS A 27 -7.72 -9.96 -16.42
N ASN A 28 -6.58 -9.38 -16.77
CA ASN A 28 -5.28 -10.06 -16.79
C ASN A 28 -4.11 -9.06 -16.81
N ALA A 29 -2.90 -9.57 -16.61
CA ALA A 29 -1.69 -8.76 -16.59
C ALA A 29 -1.42 -8.04 -17.92
N ASP A 30 -1.69 -8.67 -19.07
CA ASP A 30 -1.44 -8.03 -20.38
C ASP A 30 -2.33 -6.80 -20.61
N GLU A 31 -3.56 -6.82 -20.09
CA GLU A 31 -4.45 -5.65 -20.10
C GLU A 31 -3.92 -4.54 -19.20
N LEU A 32 -3.44 -4.88 -18.00
CA LEU A 32 -2.80 -3.93 -17.09
C LEU A 32 -1.58 -3.25 -17.74
N PHE A 33 -0.69 -4.01 -18.37
CA PHE A 33 0.52 -3.47 -19.00
C PHE A 33 0.23 -2.56 -20.21
N LYS A 34 -0.96 -2.65 -20.82
CA LYS A 34 -1.38 -1.78 -21.92
C LYS A 34 -1.96 -0.45 -21.43
N ASP A 35 -2.48 -0.41 -20.21
CA ASP A 35 -2.95 0.81 -19.57
C ASP A 35 -1.87 1.38 -18.65
N SER A 36 -0.93 2.11 -19.24
CA SER A 36 0.19 2.70 -18.49
C SER A 36 -0.26 3.63 -17.37
N LYS A 37 -1.39 4.32 -17.54
CA LYS A 37 -1.92 5.22 -16.52
C LYS A 37 -2.38 4.43 -15.29
N THR A 38 -3.15 3.37 -15.50
CA THR A 38 -3.64 2.54 -14.40
C THR A 38 -2.50 1.75 -13.75
N PHE A 39 -1.54 1.27 -14.54
CA PHE A 39 -0.31 0.67 -14.03
C PHE A 39 0.47 1.63 -13.12
N ASP A 40 0.73 2.86 -13.59
CA ASP A 40 1.45 3.87 -12.81
C ASP A 40 0.70 4.25 -11.53
N ALA A 41 -0.65 4.31 -11.59
CA ALA A 41 -1.48 4.58 -10.42
C ALA A 41 -1.41 3.46 -9.37
N ILE A 42 -1.41 2.19 -9.80
CA ILE A 42 -1.22 1.03 -8.91
C ILE A 42 0.18 1.07 -8.29
N LEU A 43 1.22 1.28 -9.11
CA LEU A 43 2.61 1.37 -8.65
C LEU A 43 2.80 2.49 -7.61
N MET A 44 2.19 3.65 -7.83
CA MET A 44 2.25 4.76 -6.88
C MET A 44 1.66 4.38 -5.50
N ASN A 45 0.55 3.65 -5.48
CA ASN A 45 -0.03 3.20 -4.21
C ASN A 45 0.84 2.16 -3.49
N PHE A 46 1.54 1.27 -4.23
CA PHE A 46 2.55 0.40 -3.62
C PHE A 46 3.70 1.18 -2.99
N ILE A 47 4.17 2.26 -3.64
CA ILE A 47 5.20 3.13 -3.08
C ILE A 47 4.71 3.79 -1.79
N VAL A 48 3.45 4.28 -1.76
CA VAL A 48 2.84 4.86 -0.56
C VAL A 48 2.80 3.85 0.59
N ILE A 49 2.39 2.60 0.33
CA ILE A 49 2.37 1.53 1.34
C ILE A 49 3.79 1.32 1.91
N GLY A 50 4.79 1.16 1.04
CA GLY A 50 6.18 0.98 1.47
C GLY A 50 6.69 2.17 2.28
N GLU A 51 6.40 3.40 1.87
CA GLU A 51 6.78 4.59 2.60
C GLU A 51 6.13 4.65 4.00
N MET A 52 4.84 4.30 4.12
CA MET A 52 4.17 4.26 5.42
C MET A 52 4.71 3.17 6.33
N ALA A 53 5.09 2.00 5.80
CA ALA A 53 5.72 0.93 6.57
C ALA A 53 7.01 1.41 7.27
N THR A 54 7.85 2.19 6.57
CA THR A 54 9.07 2.77 7.15
C THR A 54 8.79 3.80 8.25
N LYS A 55 7.59 4.42 8.26
CA LYS A 55 7.21 5.46 9.22
C LYS A 55 6.67 4.90 10.53
N LEU A 56 6.30 3.62 10.58
CA LEU A 56 5.88 2.94 11.81
C LEU A 56 6.98 3.01 12.86
N SER A 57 6.60 3.06 14.13
CA SER A 57 7.55 3.03 15.25
C SER A 57 8.21 1.65 15.39
N GLU A 58 9.42 1.63 15.96
CA GLU A 58 10.09 0.36 16.30
C GLU A 58 9.26 -0.46 17.29
N ASP A 59 8.66 0.19 18.30
CA ASP A 59 7.78 -0.47 19.27
C ASP A 59 6.61 -1.19 18.58
N PHE A 60 5.98 -0.54 17.59
CA PHE A 60 4.90 -1.17 16.82
C PHE A 60 5.40 -2.39 16.03
N ARG A 61 6.52 -2.26 15.30
CA ARG A 61 7.09 -3.36 14.53
C ARG A 61 7.53 -4.54 15.41
N ASN A 62 8.15 -4.25 16.55
CA ASN A 62 8.61 -5.29 17.49
C ASN A 62 7.45 -6.04 18.13
N ASN A 63 6.34 -5.35 18.41
CA ASN A 63 5.11 -5.97 18.92
C ASN A 63 4.36 -6.81 17.87
N ASN A 64 4.68 -6.63 16.58
CA ASN A 64 4.12 -7.39 15.45
C ASN A 64 5.28 -8.00 14.63
N SER A 65 6.18 -8.72 15.32
CA SER A 65 7.43 -9.25 14.75
C SER A 65 7.22 -10.45 13.81
N GLU A 66 6.01 -10.97 13.70
CA GLU A 66 5.60 -11.96 12.71
C GLU A 66 5.47 -11.40 11.30
N ILE A 67 5.44 -10.07 11.16
CA ILE A 67 5.36 -9.37 9.88
C ILE A 67 6.75 -8.85 9.50
N GLU A 68 7.20 -9.14 8.27
CA GLU A 68 8.41 -8.55 7.69
C GLU A 68 8.10 -7.13 7.18
N TRP A 69 8.34 -6.14 8.04
CA TRP A 69 8.07 -4.72 7.80
C TRP A 69 9.08 -4.02 6.87
#